data_AF-A0A6P0XTZ3-F1
#
_entry.id   AF-A0A6P0XTZ3-F1
#
_cell.length_a   1.000
_cell.length_b   1.000
_cell.length_c   1.000
_cell.angle_alpha   90.00
_cell.angle_beta   90.00
_cell.angle_gamma   90.00
#
_symmetry.space_group_name_H-M   'P 1'
#
loop_
_entity.id
_entity.type
_entity.pdbx_description
1 polymer ?
#
loop_
_entity_poly.entity_id
_entity_poly.type
_entity_poly.pdbx_seq_one_letter_code
_entity_poly.pdbx_strand_id
1 'polypeptide(L)'
;MSNFVKFFGFSGNVITNDSDAESNPLTVTEVNGNAADVDSQITLPSGALLTLNSDGTFDYDPNGQFESLNNGETDSDSFTYTIDDGNGGTDTATVNVTIDGVTDNTPPLLPISLNLTTPSLVAMSVAKSTPLNLLTPNLFT
;
A
#
# COMPACT_ATOMS: atom_id res chain seq x y z
N MET A 1 10.58 19.15 22.69
CA MET A 1 10.81 17.79 22.19
C MET A 1 9.68 17.55 21.21
N SER A 2 10.00 17.38 19.92
CA SER A 2 8.97 17.20 18.89
C SER A 2 8.32 15.85 19.12
N ASN A 3 7.01 15.81 19.36
CA ASN A 3 6.23 14.58 19.26
C ASN A 3 6.22 14.22 17.78
N PHE A 4 7.20 13.43 17.34
CA PHE A 4 7.14 12.81 16.03
C PHE A 4 6.04 11.76 16.12
N VAL A 5 4.98 11.93 15.33
CA VAL A 5 4.20 10.79 14.89
C VAL A 5 5.20 9.86 14.19
N LYS A 6 4.99 8.55 14.30
CA LYS A 6 5.79 7.60 13.53
C LYS A 6 4.79 6.79 12.77
N PHE A 7 4.64 7.07 11.48
CA PHE A 7 3.84 6.19 10.65
C PHE A 7 4.58 4.86 10.55
N PHE A 8 3.96 3.79 11.07
CA PHE A 8 4.44 2.44 10.84
C PHE A 8 3.96 2.03 9.45
N GLY A 9 4.88 1.52 8.63
CA GLY A 9 4.53 1.00 7.31
C GLY A 9 3.38 0.00 7.36
N PHE A 10 2.66 -0.14 6.26
CA PHE A 10 1.57 -1.10 6.13
C PHE A 10 1.92 -2.16 5.10
N SER A 11 1.55 -3.39 5.40
CA SER A 11 1.72 -4.53 4.49
C SER A 11 0.35 -5.04 4.05
N GLY A 12 0.25 -5.56 2.84
CA GLY A 12 -0.97 -6.16 2.33
C GLY A 12 -0.71 -7.11 1.18
N ASN A 13 -1.78 -7.51 0.49
CA ASN A 13 -1.68 -8.29 -0.73
C ASN A 13 -2.71 -7.82 -1.77
N VAL A 14 -2.24 -7.43 -2.96
CA VAL A 14 -3.09 -6.88 -4.03
C VAL A 14 -3.95 -7.94 -4.71
N ILE A 15 -3.41 -9.15 -4.92
CA ILE A 15 -4.10 -10.22 -5.66
C ILE A 15 -5.24 -10.86 -4.87
N THR A 16 -5.31 -10.71 -3.54
CA THR A 16 -6.43 -11.25 -2.72
C THR A 16 -7.79 -10.66 -3.08
N ASN A 17 -7.80 -9.56 -3.82
CA ASN A 17 -9.00 -8.92 -4.31
C ASN A 17 -9.28 -9.20 -5.80
N ASP A 18 -8.34 -9.78 -6.52
CA ASP A 18 -8.50 -10.06 -7.94
C ASP A 18 -8.98 -11.50 -8.14
N SER A 19 -9.57 -11.74 -9.31
CA SER A 19 -10.07 -13.06 -9.68
C SER A 19 -9.83 -13.34 -11.14
N ASP A 20 -9.69 -14.62 -11.44
CA ASP A 20 -9.64 -15.16 -12.79
C ASP A 20 -10.87 -16.05 -12.97
N ALA A 21 -11.52 -15.97 -14.14
CA ALA A 21 -12.76 -16.70 -14.41
C ALA A 21 -12.55 -18.23 -14.44
N GLU A 22 -11.35 -18.66 -14.81
CA GLU A 22 -10.88 -20.04 -14.85
C GLU A 22 -10.17 -20.44 -13.53
N SER A 23 -10.06 -19.51 -12.57
CA SER A 23 -9.38 -19.64 -11.28
C SER A 23 -7.88 -19.95 -11.41
N ASN A 24 -7.23 -19.44 -12.47
CA ASN A 24 -5.78 -19.54 -12.63
C ASN A 24 -5.03 -18.75 -11.53
N PRO A 25 -3.81 -19.17 -11.15
CA PRO A 25 -2.95 -18.38 -10.28
C PRO A 25 -2.63 -17.02 -10.92
N LEU A 26 -2.78 -15.95 -10.16
CA LEU A 26 -2.43 -14.59 -10.58
C LEU A 26 -1.04 -14.23 -10.07
N THR A 27 -0.25 -13.55 -10.91
CA THR A 27 1.07 -13.02 -10.56
C THR A 27 1.17 -11.56 -10.92
N VAL A 28 1.85 -10.77 -10.09
CA VAL A 28 2.17 -9.37 -10.43
C VAL A 28 3.36 -9.34 -11.37
N THR A 29 3.21 -8.66 -12.50
CA THR A 29 4.22 -8.59 -13.57
C THR A 29 4.79 -7.19 -13.76
N GLU A 30 4.10 -6.14 -13.31
CA GLU A 30 4.59 -4.77 -13.37
C GLU A 30 4.14 -3.96 -12.16
N VAL A 31 4.98 -3.01 -11.73
CA VAL A 31 4.62 -1.94 -10.80
C VAL A 31 4.78 -0.62 -11.54
N ASN A 32 3.77 0.26 -11.52
CA ASN A 32 3.79 1.53 -12.25
C ASN A 32 4.16 1.41 -13.76
N GLY A 33 3.81 0.29 -14.39
CA GLY A 33 4.10 -0.01 -15.80
C GLY A 33 5.55 -0.45 -16.07
N ASN A 34 6.30 -0.86 -15.04
CA ASN A 34 7.67 -1.34 -15.17
C ASN A 34 7.85 -2.70 -14.48
N ALA A 35 8.27 -3.71 -15.24
CA ALA A 35 8.52 -5.06 -14.72
C ALA A 35 9.76 -5.14 -13.82
N ALA A 36 10.74 -4.24 -13.98
CA ALA A 36 11.94 -4.24 -13.15
C ALA A 36 11.68 -3.78 -11.70
N ASP A 37 10.51 -3.17 -11.46
CA ASP A 37 10.13 -2.64 -10.16
C ASP A 37 9.45 -3.72 -9.27
N VAL A 38 9.08 -4.87 -9.85
CA VAL A 38 8.56 -6.03 -9.10
C VAL A 38 9.68 -6.65 -8.27
N ASP A 39 9.35 -7.12 -7.07
CA ASP A 39 10.28 -7.72 -6.09
C ASP A 39 11.44 -6.77 -5.68
N SER A 40 11.30 -5.47 -5.94
CA SER A 40 12.29 -4.43 -5.67
C SER A 40 11.68 -3.29 -4.87
N GLN A 41 12.48 -2.68 -4.00
CA GLN A 41 12.07 -1.45 -3.32
C GLN A 41 12.18 -0.27 -4.28
N ILE A 42 11.09 0.46 -4.46
CA ILE A 42 11.00 1.69 -5.24
C ILE A 42 10.62 2.87 -4.37
N THR A 43 10.89 4.09 -4.86
CA THR A 43 10.41 5.33 -4.27
C THR A 43 9.25 5.87 -5.10
N LEU A 44 8.10 6.07 -4.47
CA LEU A 44 6.92 6.65 -5.11
C LEU A 44 7.06 8.16 -5.31
N PRO A 45 6.22 8.79 -6.14
CA PRO A 45 6.23 10.24 -6.34
C PRO A 45 6.08 11.05 -5.05
N SER A 46 5.38 10.51 -4.04
CA SER A 46 5.24 11.09 -2.70
C SER A 46 6.55 11.11 -1.91
N GLY A 47 7.54 10.28 -2.27
CA GLY A 47 8.74 10.01 -1.47
C GLY A 47 8.60 8.80 -0.54
N ALA A 48 7.42 8.19 -0.44
CA ALA A 48 7.21 6.92 0.25
C ALA A 48 7.95 5.77 -0.46
N LEU A 49 8.27 4.72 0.27
CA LEU A 49 8.90 3.52 -0.26
C LEU A 49 7.86 2.41 -0.42
N LEU A 50 7.92 1.70 -1.53
CA LEU A 50 7.07 0.55 -1.82
C LEU A 50 7.93 -0.64 -2.23
N THR A 51 7.62 -1.81 -1.72
CA THR A 51 8.03 -3.09 -2.32
C THR A 51 6.75 -3.85 -2.66
N LEU A 52 6.54 -4.21 -3.92
CA LEU A 52 5.45 -5.09 -4.34
C LEU A 52 6.05 -6.33 -5.00
N ASN A 53 5.77 -7.48 -4.42
CA ASN A 53 6.32 -8.75 -4.86
C ASN A 53 5.42 -9.40 -5.91
N SER A 54 6.00 -10.31 -6.68
CA SER A 54 5.31 -11.08 -7.73
C SER A 54 4.15 -11.93 -7.20
N ASP A 55 4.16 -12.33 -5.92
CA ASP A 55 3.06 -13.02 -5.23
C ASP A 55 1.93 -12.08 -4.76
N GLY A 56 2.03 -10.80 -5.10
CA GLY A 56 1.09 -9.74 -4.76
C GLY A 56 1.23 -9.20 -3.35
N THR A 57 2.10 -9.76 -2.49
CA THR A 57 2.39 -9.14 -1.19
C THR A 57 3.13 -7.83 -1.38
N PHE A 58 2.82 -6.84 -0.57
CA PHE A 58 3.51 -5.56 -0.62
C PHE A 58 3.76 -5.00 0.77
N ASP A 59 4.81 -4.19 0.85
CA ASP A 59 5.19 -3.36 2.00
C ASP A 59 5.28 -1.90 1.56
N TYR A 60 4.54 -1.03 2.25
CA TYR A 60 4.59 0.41 2.04
C TYR A 60 5.14 1.10 3.29
N ASP A 61 6.18 1.89 3.12
CA ASP A 61 6.76 2.74 4.15
C ASP A 61 6.54 4.22 3.78
N PRO A 62 5.72 4.95 4.56
CA PRO A 62 5.54 6.41 4.44
C PRO A 62 6.83 7.21 4.37
N ASN A 63 7.97 6.68 4.85
CA ASN A 63 9.29 7.29 4.77
C ASN A 63 9.32 8.74 5.31
N GLY A 64 8.52 8.98 6.36
CA GLY A 64 8.40 10.28 7.03
C GLY A 64 7.72 11.39 6.20
N GLN A 65 7.13 11.08 5.03
CA GLN A 65 6.59 12.12 4.14
C GLN A 65 5.32 12.77 4.66
N PHE A 66 4.56 12.08 5.52
CA PHE A 66 3.25 12.54 6.00
C PHE A 66 3.22 13.01 7.46
N GLU A 67 4.40 13.24 8.06
CA GLU A 67 4.56 13.64 9.48
C GLU A 67 4.05 15.03 9.81
N SER A 68 3.73 15.84 8.80
CA SER A 68 3.10 17.15 8.97
C SER A 68 1.59 17.11 9.15
N LEU A 69 0.94 15.96 8.91
CA LEU A 69 -0.52 15.84 9.01
C LEU A 69 -0.98 15.91 10.48
N ASN A 70 -1.89 16.83 10.76
CA ASN A 70 -2.53 17.02 12.05
C ASN A 70 -3.83 16.20 12.16
N ASN A 71 -4.35 16.07 13.38
CA ASN A 71 -5.59 15.34 13.63
C ASN A 71 -6.76 15.84 12.76
N GLY A 72 -7.29 14.95 11.92
CA GLY A 72 -8.39 15.24 11.00
C GLY A 72 -7.97 15.80 9.64
N GLU A 73 -6.67 15.96 9.40
CA GLU A 73 -6.11 16.14 8.06
C GLU A 73 -5.89 14.78 7.41
N THR A 74 -6.02 14.72 6.08
CA THR A 74 -5.79 13.50 5.31
C THR A 74 -4.93 13.81 4.09
N ASP A 75 -4.11 12.86 3.68
CA ASP A 75 -3.39 12.89 2.42
C ASP A 75 -3.55 11.57 1.68
N SER A 76 -3.13 11.52 0.43
CA SER A 76 -3.25 10.34 -0.41
C SER A 76 -2.01 10.05 -1.22
N ASP A 77 -1.72 8.76 -1.39
CA ASP A 77 -0.70 8.26 -2.31
C ASP A 77 -1.28 7.13 -3.16
N SER A 78 -0.60 6.75 -4.24
CA SER A 78 -1.07 5.69 -5.11
C SER A 78 0.04 5.02 -5.90
N PHE A 79 -0.20 3.78 -6.30
CA PHE A 79 0.63 3.06 -7.26
C PHE A 79 -0.25 2.13 -8.10
N THR A 80 0.21 1.78 -9.29
CA THR A 80 -0.47 0.78 -10.14
C THR A 80 0.28 -0.54 -10.15
N TYR A 81 -0.44 -1.62 -10.42
CA TYR A 81 0.12 -2.95 -10.64
C TYR A 81 -0.57 -3.63 -11.81
N THR A 82 0.19 -4.45 -12.54
CA THR A 82 -0.34 -5.33 -13.60
C THR A 82 -0.25 -6.77 -13.13
N ILE A 83 -1.32 -7.55 -13.34
CA ILE A 83 -1.37 -8.99 -13.08
C ILE A 83 -1.44 -9.79 -14.39
N ASP A 84 -0.96 -11.03 -14.36
CA ASP A 84 -0.99 -12.01 -15.44
C ASP A 84 -1.52 -13.37 -14.91
N ASP A 85 -2.35 -14.05 -15.71
CA ASP A 85 -2.96 -15.36 -15.41
C ASP A 85 -2.13 -16.58 -15.86
N GLY A 86 -0.98 -16.37 -16.50
CA GLY A 86 -0.14 -17.41 -17.12
C GLY A 86 -0.67 -17.93 -18.46
N ASN A 87 -1.81 -17.41 -18.93
CA ASN A 87 -2.59 -17.89 -20.07
C ASN A 87 -2.85 -16.77 -21.11
N GLY A 88 -2.17 -15.63 -20.98
CA GLY A 88 -2.22 -14.51 -21.90
C GLY A 88 -3.29 -13.46 -21.58
N GLY A 89 -3.99 -13.61 -20.45
CA GLY A 89 -4.77 -12.56 -19.84
C GLY A 89 -3.88 -11.68 -18.96
N THR A 90 -4.00 -10.36 -19.12
CA THR A 90 -3.35 -9.38 -18.25
C THR A 90 -4.33 -8.27 -17.91
N ASP A 91 -4.20 -7.68 -16.73
CA ASP A 91 -4.99 -6.50 -16.38
C ASP A 91 -4.27 -5.61 -15.36
N THR A 92 -4.64 -4.34 -15.30
CA THR A 92 -3.95 -3.31 -14.52
C THR A 92 -4.92 -2.63 -13.56
N ALA A 93 -4.50 -2.49 -12.31
CA ALA A 93 -5.26 -1.84 -11.26
C ALA A 93 -4.46 -0.77 -10.52
N THR A 94 -5.18 0.09 -9.79
CA THR A 94 -4.60 1.14 -8.95
C THR A 94 -4.89 0.86 -7.48
N VAL A 95 -3.85 0.91 -6.67
CA VAL A 95 -3.94 0.94 -5.21
C VAL A 95 -3.98 2.40 -4.76
N ASN A 96 -5.01 2.77 -4.00
CA ASN A 96 -5.10 4.08 -3.37
C ASN A 96 -4.82 3.93 -1.87
N VAL A 97 -3.88 4.74 -1.39
CA VAL A 97 -3.47 4.80 0.01
C VAL A 97 -4.02 6.09 0.58
N THR A 98 -4.89 5.98 1.59
CA THR A 98 -5.32 7.15 2.37
C THR A 98 -4.54 7.19 3.67
N ILE A 99 -3.92 8.34 3.94
CA ILE A 99 -3.11 8.58 5.13
C ILE A 99 -3.87 9.58 6.02
N ASP A 100 -4.32 9.12 7.17
CA ASP A 100 -5.00 9.96 8.16
C ASP A 100 -3.97 10.54 9.15
N GLY A 101 -3.95 11.87 9.25
CA GLY A 101 -3.22 12.58 10.29
C GLY A 101 -3.83 12.33 11.66
N VAL A 102 -3.02 11.88 12.61
CA VAL A 102 -3.40 11.72 14.01
C VAL A 102 -2.40 12.45 14.88
N THR A 103 -2.85 13.50 15.57
CA THR A 103 -2.05 14.16 16.61
C THR A 103 -2.31 13.46 17.93
N ASP A 104 -1.26 13.04 18.64
CA ASP A 104 -1.39 12.61 20.04
C ASP A 104 -1.89 13.80 20.87
N ASN A 105 -3.17 13.79 21.22
CA ASN A 105 -3.77 14.78 22.10
C ASN A 105 -3.46 14.46 23.58
N THR A 106 -2.19 14.21 23.92
CA THR A 106 -1.77 14.19 25.33
C THR A 106 -1.61 15.63 25.82
N PRO A 107 -2.51 16.16 26.67
CA PRO A 107 -2.26 17.45 27.32
C PRO A 107 -0.95 17.35 28.12
N PRO A 108 -0.18 18.45 28.25
CA PRO A 108 1.11 18.40 28.95
C PRO A 108 0.89 17.93 30.39
N LEU A 109 1.41 16.74 30.70
CA LEU A 109 1.41 16.21 32.07
C LEU A 109 2.43 17.00 32.89
N LEU A 110 1.95 17.68 33.94
CA LEU A 110 2.80 18.14 35.04
C LEU A 110 3.50 16.91 35.69
N PRO A 111 4.74 17.03 36.17
CA PRO A 111 5.66 15.90 36.31
C PRO A 111 5.22 15.02 37.49
N ILE A 112 5.12 13.69 37.34
CA ILE A 112 6.12 12.65 37.69
C ILE A 112 5.58 11.25 37.30
N SER A 113 6.37 10.53 36.49
CA SER A 113 6.60 9.07 36.41
C SER A 113 6.73 8.63 34.96
N LEU A 114 7.90 8.06 34.66
CA LEU A 114 8.22 7.38 33.41
C LEU A 114 7.13 6.36 33.07
N ASN A 115 6.35 6.65 32.03
CA ASN A 115 5.62 5.63 31.30
C ASN A 115 5.84 5.86 29.79
N LEU A 116 7.00 5.40 29.32
CA LEU A 116 7.23 5.18 27.89
C LEU A 116 6.47 3.91 27.54
N THR A 117 5.26 4.01 26.99
CA THR A 117 4.68 3.02 26.07
C THR A 117 3.32 3.49 25.56
N THR A 118 3.27 3.94 24.31
CA THR A 118 2.44 3.31 23.27
C THR A 118 2.99 3.79 21.93
N PRO A 119 3.39 2.89 21.00
CA PRO A 119 3.54 3.31 19.60
C PRO A 119 2.18 3.82 19.12
N SER A 120 2.12 5.07 18.65
CA SER A 120 0.95 5.64 18.00
C SER A 120 0.63 4.81 16.76
N LEU A 121 -0.55 4.18 16.72
CA LEU A 121 -0.99 3.43 15.55
C LEU A 121 -1.73 4.40 14.61
N VAL A 122 -1.19 4.59 13.40
CA VAL A 122 -1.91 5.24 12.31
C VAL A 122 -2.76 4.16 11.64
N ALA A 123 -4.03 4.46 11.40
CA ALA A 123 -4.87 3.63 10.56
C ALA A 123 -4.61 4.02 9.10
N MET A 124 -3.89 3.18 8.36
CA MET A 124 -3.79 3.29 6.92
C MET A 124 -4.82 2.33 6.33
N SER A 125 -5.68 2.85 5.46
CA SER A 125 -6.62 2.01 4.71
C SER A 125 -6.23 2.02 3.24
N VAL A 126 -6.10 0.82 2.68
CA VAL A 126 -5.99 0.63 1.25
C VAL A 126 -7.40 0.48 0.70
N ALA A 127 -7.80 1.36 -0.21
CA ALA A 127 -8.99 1.08 -0.99
C ALA A 127 -8.65 -0.10 -1.91
N LYS A 128 -9.45 -1.18 -1.80
CA LYS A 128 -9.40 -2.34 -2.69
C LYS A 128 -9.29 -1.86 -4.14
N SER A 129 -8.41 -2.50 -4.91
CA SER A 129 -8.43 -2.45 -6.37
C SER A 129 -9.86 -2.69 -6.90
N THR A 130 -10.20 -2.16 -8.07
CA THR A 130 -11.39 -2.65 -8.77
C THR A 130 -11.16 -4.12 -9.11
N PRO A 131 -11.93 -5.08 -8.55
CA PRO A 131 -11.69 -6.49 -8.80
C PRO A 131 -11.78 -6.78 -10.29
N LEU A 132 -10.71 -7.36 -10.83
CA LEU A 132 -10.61 -7.70 -12.24
C LEU A 132 -11.09 -9.14 -12.45
N ASN A 133 -11.65 -9.40 -13.63
CA ASN A 133 -12.05 -10.75 -14.05
C ASN A 133 -11.36 -11.03 -15.38
N LEU A 134 -10.16 -11.61 -15.31
CA LEU A 134 -9.46 -12.06 -16.52
C LEU A 134 -10.30 -13.14 -17.19
N LEU A 135 -10.61 -12.90 -18.46
CA LEU A 135 -11.08 -13.92 -19.38
C LEU A 135 -9.87 -14.32 -20.20
N THR A 136 -9.47 -15.58 -20.16
CA THR A 136 -8.51 -16.08 -21.14
C THR A 136 -9.00 -15.73 -22.56
N PRO A 137 -8.18 -15.15 -23.45
CA PRO A 137 -8.58 -15.02 -24.83
C PRO A 137 -8.72 -16.44 -25.37
N ASN A 138 -9.97 -16.88 -25.58
CA ASN A 138 -10.29 -18.15 -26.21
C ASN A 138 -9.34 -18.36 -27.39
N LEU A 139 -8.43 -19.32 -27.27
CA LEU A 139 -7.55 -19.74 -28.35
C LEU A 139 -8.42 -20.49 -29.37
N PHE A 140 -9.21 -19.77 -30.14
CA PHE A 140 -9.85 -20.32 -31.32
C PHE A 140 -8.79 -20.48 -32.40
N THR A 141 -8.20 -21.67 -32.47
CA THR A 141 -7.63 -22.23 -33.70
C THR A 141 -8.15 -23.64 -33.89
#